data_AF-A0A7W1K3A2-F1
#
_entry.id   AF-A0A7W1K3A2-F1
#
_cell.length_a   1.000
_cell.length_b   1.000
_cell.length_c   1.000
_cell.angle_alpha   90.00
_cell.angle_beta   90.00
_cell.angle_gamma   90.00
#
_symmetry.space_group_name_H-M   'P 1'
#
loop_
_entity.id
_entity.type
_entity.pdbx_description
1 polymer ?
#
loop_
_entity_poly.entity_id
_entity_poly.type
_entity_poly.pdbx_seq_one_letter_code
_entity_poly.pdbx_strand_id
1 'polypeptide(L)'
;MSPITSPAALQCRICGERYNVEPLTICQECFGPLEPSYDLDAIDGVDFRKQVEAGPASLWRYEALLPGGPGLDRVDLGAGFTPLRRADRLGGELGLRNLWIKDDSVNPSYSFKDRVVSIAATMARAFGFESLSCASTGNLANATAAAAAHAGMPCYVFVPDDLERAKILATETYGAKVVAVKGNYDDVNRLCAEVAETLPWAFVNVNMRPYYAEGSKTLGFETAEQLGWRLP
;
A
#
# COMPACT_ATOMS: atom_id res chain seq x y z
N MET A 1 6.63 20.84 -7.94
CA MET A 1 6.81 19.58 -7.21
C MET A 1 8.20 19.06 -7.53
N SER A 2 8.99 18.63 -6.55
CA SER A 2 10.28 17.97 -6.81
C SER A 2 10.04 16.67 -7.59
N PRO A 3 10.88 16.32 -8.58
CA PRO A 3 10.71 15.09 -9.33
C PRO A 3 10.84 13.88 -8.40
N ILE A 4 9.95 12.90 -8.57
CA ILE A 4 10.01 11.63 -7.83
C ILE A 4 11.17 10.81 -8.41
N THR A 5 12.20 10.55 -7.61
CA THR A 5 13.43 9.87 -8.04
C THR A 5 13.47 8.38 -7.70
N SER A 6 12.53 7.90 -6.89
CA SER A 6 12.32 6.47 -6.61
C SER A 6 10.81 6.17 -6.64
N PRO A 7 10.34 5.16 -7.40
CA PRO A 7 11.13 4.21 -8.19
C PRO A 7 11.82 4.89 -9.39
N ALA A 8 12.74 4.20 -10.05
CA ALA A 8 13.45 4.73 -11.21
C ALA A 8 12.54 4.85 -12.45
N ALA A 9 11.59 3.91 -12.60
CA ALA A 9 10.60 3.89 -13.67
C ALA A 9 9.41 2.99 -13.28
N LEU A 10 8.31 3.07 -14.02
CA LEU A 10 7.35 1.98 -14.13
C LEU A 10 7.81 1.02 -15.24
N GLN A 11 7.64 -0.28 -15.04
CA GLN A 11 8.01 -1.30 -16.02
C GLN A 11 6.87 -2.31 -16.21
N CYS A 12 6.57 -2.65 -17.46
CA CYS A 12 5.62 -3.70 -17.77
C CYS A 12 6.18 -5.09 -17.43
N ARG A 13 5.41 -5.89 -16.70
CA ARG A 13 5.81 -7.28 -16.38
C ARG A 13 5.82 -8.23 -17.57
N ILE A 14 5.17 -7.88 -18.68
CA ILE A 14 5.02 -8.78 -19.84
C ILE A 14 6.06 -8.44 -20.91
N CYS A 15 6.05 -7.21 -21.43
CA CYS A 15 6.95 -6.82 -22.51
C CYS A 15 8.23 -6.09 -22.05
N GLY A 16 8.32 -5.71 -20.77
CA GLY A 16 9.48 -4.99 -20.24
C GLY A 16 9.53 -3.50 -20.57
N GLU A 17 8.54 -2.96 -21.29
CA GLU A 17 8.44 -1.55 -21.65
C GLU A 17 8.49 -0.64 -20.42
N ARG A 18 9.17 0.51 -20.54
CA ARG A 18 9.43 1.42 -19.43
C ARG A 18 8.69 2.74 -19.60
N TYR A 19 8.12 3.21 -18.49
CA TYR A 19 7.38 4.46 -18.41
C TYR A 19 7.93 5.32 -17.28
N ASN A 20 7.64 6.62 -17.36
CA ASN A 20 7.89 7.53 -16.24
C ASN A 20 7.07 7.11 -15.01
N VAL A 21 7.47 7.62 -13.85
CA VAL A 21 6.73 7.44 -12.60
C VAL A 21 5.50 8.34 -12.63
N GLU A 22 4.37 7.75 -13.04
CA GLU A 22 3.10 8.41 -13.28
C GLU A 22 1.95 7.51 -12.79
N PRO A 23 0.71 8.01 -12.60
CA PRO A 23 -0.42 7.18 -12.21
C PRO A 23 -0.94 6.28 -13.34
N LEU A 24 -0.05 5.50 -13.95
CA LEU A 24 -0.31 4.54 -15.01
C LEU A 24 -0.34 3.12 -14.45
N THR A 25 -1.34 2.33 -14.83
CA THR A 25 -1.53 0.97 -14.31
C THR A 25 -1.38 -0.11 -15.37
N ILE A 26 -1.60 0.24 -16.63
CA ILE A 26 -1.64 -0.67 -17.77
C ILE A 26 -0.62 -0.19 -18.81
N CYS A 27 0.16 -1.12 -19.33
CA CYS A 27 1.09 -0.88 -20.43
C CYS A 27 0.33 -0.55 -21.71
N GLN A 28 0.73 0.52 -22.39
CA GLN A 28 0.11 0.97 -23.64
C GLN A 28 0.45 0.09 -24.84
N GLU A 29 1.53 -0.70 -24.77
CA GLU A 29 1.98 -1.55 -25.87
C GLU A 29 1.31 -2.94 -25.86
N CYS A 30 1.14 -3.54 -24.67
CA CYS A 30 0.68 -4.93 -24.56
C CYS A 30 -0.46 -5.14 -23.56
N PHE A 31 -0.99 -4.07 -22.95
CA PHE A 31 -2.04 -4.12 -21.93
C PHE A 31 -1.68 -4.92 -20.66
N GLY A 32 -0.40 -5.25 -20.46
CA GLY A 32 0.10 -5.90 -19.25
C GLY A 32 0.19 -4.96 -18.05
N PRO A 33 0.28 -5.50 -16.82
CA PRO A 33 0.39 -4.68 -15.61
C PRO A 33 1.75 -3.99 -15.53
N LEU A 34 1.73 -2.73 -15.08
CA LEU A 34 2.92 -1.95 -14.75
C LEU A 34 3.29 -2.12 -13.27
N GLU A 35 4.59 -2.17 -12.98
CA GLU A 35 5.13 -2.20 -11.63
C GLU A 35 6.29 -1.22 -11.46
N PRO A 36 6.47 -0.64 -10.26
CA PRO A 36 7.67 0.11 -9.91
C PRO A 36 8.95 -0.70 -10.13
N SER A 37 9.92 -0.10 -10.79
CA SER A 37 11.25 -0.68 -11.05
C SER A 37 12.35 0.17 -10.42
N TYR A 38 13.37 -0.49 -9.88
CA TYR A 38 14.44 0.14 -9.10
C TYR A 38 15.78 -0.14 -9.75
N ASP A 39 16.70 0.81 -9.65
CA ASP A 39 18.11 0.60 -9.99
C ASP A 39 18.81 -0.07 -8.81
N LEU A 40 18.79 -1.41 -8.78
CA LEU A 40 19.39 -2.18 -7.70
C LEU A 40 20.92 -2.18 -7.75
N ASP A 41 21.51 -1.95 -8.92
CA ASP A 41 22.96 -1.90 -9.10
C ASP A 41 23.55 -0.64 -8.44
N ALA A 42 22.73 0.42 -8.30
CA ALA A 42 23.08 1.63 -7.57
C ALA A 42 23.01 1.49 -6.03
N ILE A 43 22.52 0.36 -5.51
CA ILE A 43 22.30 0.16 -4.06
C ILE A 43 23.41 -0.73 -3.48
N ASP A 44 24.25 -0.13 -2.62
CA ASP A 44 25.15 -0.90 -1.78
C ASP A 44 24.38 -1.58 -0.63
N GLY A 45 24.45 -2.90 -0.54
CA GLY A 45 23.68 -3.67 0.44
C GLY A 45 24.11 -3.45 1.89
N VAL A 46 25.37 -3.09 2.15
CA VAL A 46 25.88 -2.82 3.51
C VAL A 46 25.36 -1.48 4.01
N ASP A 47 25.43 -0.46 3.17
CA ASP A 47 24.92 0.87 3.51
C ASP A 47 23.39 0.90 3.55
N PHE A 48 22.72 0.18 2.65
CA PHE A 48 21.27 -0.02 2.71
C PHE A 48 20.85 -0.64 4.04
N ARG A 49 21.54 -1.69 4.51
CA ARG A 49 21.25 -2.30 5.82
C ARG A 49 21.39 -1.28 6.96
N LYS A 50 22.49 -0.51 6.99
CA LYS A 50 22.69 0.53 8.02
C LYS A 50 21.58 1.57 7.99
N GLN A 51 21.15 2.00 6.79
CA GLN A 51 20.05 2.94 6.63
C GLN A 51 18.74 2.38 7.18
N VAL A 52 18.41 1.14 6.84
CA VAL A 52 17.21 0.44 7.34
C VAL A 52 17.22 0.36 8.87
N GLU A 53 18.33 -0.09 9.45
CA GLU A 53 18.47 -0.27 10.91
C GLU A 53 18.42 1.07 11.68
N ALA A 54 18.88 2.16 11.07
CA ALA A 54 18.78 3.51 11.61
C ALA A 54 17.42 4.20 11.34
N GLY A 55 16.58 3.60 10.49
CA GLY A 55 15.31 4.15 10.05
C GLY A 55 14.20 4.11 11.12
N PRO A 56 13.05 4.76 10.86
CA PRO A 56 11.93 4.76 11.79
C PRO A 56 11.37 3.36 12.02
N ALA A 57 10.62 3.15 13.11
CA ALA A 57 9.89 1.92 13.37
C ALA A 57 8.58 1.85 12.55
N SER A 58 8.68 2.02 11.23
CA SER A 58 7.60 1.89 10.26
C SER A 58 8.16 1.32 8.96
N LEU A 59 7.30 0.96 8.01
CA LEU A 59 7.67 0.45 6.69
C LEU A 59 8.59 1.42 5.93
N TRP A 60 8.57 2.69 6.27
CA TRP A 60 9.38 3.72 5.63
C TRP A 60 10.88 3.62 5.94
N ARG A 61 11.31 2.73 6.83
CA ARG A 61 12.72 2.34 6.93
C ARG A 61 13.28 1.73 5.66
N TYR A 62 12.42 1.20 4.78
CA TYR A 62 12.82 0.64 3.48
C TYR A 62 12.68 1.64 2.32
N GLU A 63 12.66 2.95 2.60
CA GLU A 63 12.38 4.03 1.62
C GLU A 63 13.15 3.94 0.30
N ALA A 64 14.41 3.48 0.32
CA ALA A 64 15.24 3.39 -0.88
C ALA A 64 14.68 2.40 -1.91
N LEU A 65 13.92 1.40 -1.43
CA LEU A 65 13.22 0.42 -2.24
C LEU A 65 11.71 0.66 -2.23
N LEU A 66 11.21 1.87 -1.94
CA LEU A 66 9.78 2.17 -1.97
C LEU A 66 9.48 3.37 -2.85
N PRO A 67 8.29 3.42 -3.48
CA PRO A 67 7.86 4.60 -4.21
C PRO A 67 7.78 5.81 -3.30
N GLY A 68 8.27 6.93 -3.83
CA GLY A 68 8.35 8.21 -3.15
C GLY A 68 9.76 8.55 -2.65
N GLY A 69 10.61 7.55 -2.39
CA GLY A 69 12.00 7.75 -1.99
C GLY A 69 12.22 8.72 -0.81
N PRO A 70 13.48 9.16 -0.60
CA PRO A 70 13.81 10.17 0.41
C PRO A 70 13.28 11.55 0.04
N GLY A 71 12.82 12.31 1.06
CA GLY A 71 12.48 13.73 0.92
C GLY A 71 11.06 14.04 0.41
N LEU A 72 10.28 13.03 0.03
CA LEU A 72 8.83 13.21 -0.15
C LEU A 72 8.14 13.27 1.21
N ASP A 73 7.18 14.20 1.34
CA ASP A 73 6.27 14.20 2.48
C ASP A 73 5.44 12.90 2.40
N ARG A 74 5.38 12.14 3.50
CA ARG A 74 4.73 10.82 3.58
C ARG A 74 3.39 10.87 4.28
N VAL A 75 2.49 10.01 3.85
CA VAL A 75 1.28 9.68 4.60
C VAL A 75 1.60 8.46 5.45
N ASP A 76 2.14 8.68 6.66
CA ASP A 76 2.58 7.62 7.57
C ASP A 76 1.83 7.66 8.90
N LEU A 77 1.04 6.61 9.14
CA LEU A 77 0.36 6.37 10.41
C LEU A 77 1.21 5.53 11.39
N GLY A 78 2.45 5.20 11.04
CA GLY A 78 3.30 4.24 11.74
C GLY A 78 3.02 2.80 11.28
N ALA A 79 2.68 2.61 10.00
CA ALA A 79 2.39 1.29 9.45
C ALA A 79 3.68 0.47 9.30
N GLY A 80 3.63 -0.82 9.62
CA GLY A 80 4.77 -1.72 9.53
C GLY A 80 5.61 -1.79 10.81
N PHE A 81 6.78 -2.40 10.69
CA PHE A 81 7.64 -2.83 11.80
C PHE A 81 6.89 -3.56 12.93
N THR A 82 5.91 -4.38 12.54
CA THR A 82 5.02 -5.12 13.42
C THR A 82 5.75 -6.31 14.08
N PRO A 83 5.24 -6.84 15.21
CA PRO A 83 5.89 -7.95 15.91
C PRO A 83 6.04 -9.20 15.05
N LEU A 84 7.21 -9.83 15.13
CA LEU A 84 7.44 -11.20 14.67
C LEU A 84 7.47 -12.13 15.90
N ARG A 85 6.36 -12.83 16.12
CA ARG A 85 6.14 -13.60 17.35
C ARG A 85 6.56 -15.05 17.16
N ARG A 86 7.42 -15.56 18.02
CA ARG A 86 7.71 -17.00 18.07
C ARG A 86 6.50 -17.75 18.64
N ALA A 87 6.04 -18.78 17.95
CA ALA A 87 4.82 -19.50 18.29
C ALA A 87 5.13 -20.95 18.71
N ASP A 88 5.89 -21.12 19.80
CA ASP A 88 6.43 -22.43 20.21
C ASP A 88 5.34 -23.47 20.51
N ARG A 89 4.25 -23.09 21.18
CA ARG A 89 3.15 -24.01 21.52
C ARG A 89 2.42 -24.51 20.27
N LEU A 90 2.02 -23.57 19.40
CA LEU A 90 1.39 -23.90 18.11
C LEU A 90 2.34 -24.69 17.22
N GLY A 91 3.64 -24.35 17.25
CA GLY A 91 4.69 -25.11 16.57
C GLY A 91 4.73 -26.56 17.04
N GLY A 92 4.70 -26.79 18.36
CA GLY A 92 4.63 -28.14 18.94
C GLY A 92 3.41 -28.94 18.50
N GLU A 93 2.22 -28.32 18.49
CA GLU A 93 0.98 -28.95 18.02
C GLU A 93 1.02 -29.31 16.53
N LEU A 94 1.71 -28.52 15.71
CA LEU A 94 1.86 -28.74 14.27
C LEU A 94 3.11 -29.55 13.88
N GLY A 95 3.95 -29.96 14.84
CA GLY A 95 5.23 -30.64 14.57
C GLY A 95 6.32 -29.73 13.97
N LEU A 96 6.18 -28.41 14.10
CA LEU A 96 7.11 -27.40 13.59
C LEU A 96 8.04 -26.88 14.70
N ARG A 97 9.36 -26.88 14.44
CA ARG A 97 10.38 -26.41 15.40
C ARG A 97 10.62 -24.89 15.39
N ASN A 98 10.32 -24.23 14.27
CA ASN A 98 10.64 -22.82 14.02
C ASN A 98 9.43 -22.10 13.44
N LEU A 99 8.31 -22.09 14.18
CA LEU A 99 7.11 -21.36 13.78
C LEU A 99 7.14 -19.93 14.27
N TRP A 100 6.94 -18.99 13.36
CA TRP A 100 6.82 -17.55 13.63
C TRP A 100 5.52 -17.01 13.05
N ILE A 101 4.94 -16.02 13.73
CA ILE A 101 3.73 -15.31 13.29
C ILE A 101 4.12 -13.85 13.06
N LYS A 102 3.96 -13.39 11.82
CA LYS A 102 4.10 -11.98 11.48
C LYS A 102 2.77 -11.27 11.75
N ASP A 103 2.72 -10.50 12.84
CA ASP A 103 1.46 -10.01 13.40
C ASP A 103 1.11 -8.62 12.88
N ASP A 104 0.47 -8.57 11.71
CA ASP A 104 0.00 -7.32 11.11
C ASP A 104 -1.36 -6.84 11.64
N SER A 105 -1.94 -7.52 12.63
CA SER A 105 -3.19 -7.11 13.28
C SER A 105 -3.02 -5.89 14.18
N VAL A 106 -1.77 -5.52 14.51
CA VAL A 106 -1.44 -4.37 15.38
C VAL A 106 -1.04 -3.11 14.61
N ASN A 107 -1.18 -3.11 13.29
CA ASN A 107 -1.05 -1.89 12.50
C ASN A 107 -2.13 -0.85 12.90
N PRO A 108 -1.98 0.44 12.54
CA PRO A 108 -2.85 1.52 13.03
C PRO A 108 -4.37 1.35 12.82
N SER A 109 -4.80 0.80 11.67
CA SER A 109 -6.20 0.44 11.40
C SER A 109 -6.51 -1.04 11.67
N TYR A 110 -5.63 -1.70 12.40
CA TYR A 110 -5.69 -3.11 12.80
C TYR A 110 -5.59 -4.10 11.64
N SER A 111 -4.89 -3.72 10.57
CA SER A 111 -4.69 -4.62 9.43
C SER A 111 -3.43 -4.35 8.61
N PHE A 112 -3.01 -5.37 7.86
CA PHE A 112 -1.99 -5.26 6.82
C PHE A 112 -2.25 -4.14 5.79
N LYS A 113 -3.50 -3.69 5.62
CA LYS A 113 -3.85 -2.70 4.59
C LYS A 113 -3.22 -1.33 4.83
N ASP A 114 -2.79 -1.03 6.05
CA ASP A 114 -2.07 0.22 6.33
C ASP A 114 -0.77 0.33 5.54
N ARG A 115 -0.07 -0.80 5.29
CA ARG A 115 1.20 -0.79 4.55
C ARG A 115 1.03 -0.30 3.12
N VAL A 116 0.11 -0.95 2.42
CA VAL A 116 -0.18 -0.71 1.00
C VAL A 116 -0.84 0.64 0.78
N VAL A 117 -1.70 1.06 1.71
CA VAL A 117 -2.34 2.38 1.65
C VAL A 117 -1.35 3.50 1.94
N SER A 118 -0.42 3.34 2.88
CA SER A 118 0.58 4.38 3.17
C SER A 118 1.41 4.75 1.92
N ILE A 119 1.83 3.74 1.13
CA ILE A 119 2.51 3.97 -0.15
C ILE A 119 1.57 4.64 -1.16
N ALA A 120 0.39 4.07 -1.38
CA ALA A 120 -0.55 4.58 -2.37
C ALA A 120 -0.98 6.03 -2.07
N ALA A 121 -1.23 6.36 -0.81
CA ALA A 121 -1.60 7.70 -0.35
C ALA A 121 -0.46 8.71 -0.51
N THR A 122 0.77 8.30 -0.20
CA THR A 122 1.97 9.13 -0.39
C THR A 122 2.16 9.47 -1.87
N MET A 123 2.07 8.47 -2.75
CA MET A 123 2.19 8.69 -4.19
C MET A 123 1.01 9.49 -4.76
N ALA A 124 -0.22 9.24 -4.26
CA ALA A 124 -1.39 10.00 -4.67
C ALA A 124 -1.21 11.50 -4.39
N ARG A 125 -0.72 11.85 -3.20
CA ARG A 125 -0.41 13.23 -2.86
C ARG A 125 0.71 13.80 -3.72
N ALA A 126 1.76 13.01 -3.97
CA ALA A 126 2.88 13.43 -4.82
C ALA A 126 2.44 13.71 -6.27
N PHE A 127 1.46 12.96 -6.79
CA PHE A 127 0.86 13.19 -8.11
C PHE A 127 -0.20 14.29 -8.14
N GLY A 128 -0.55 14.87 -6.98
CA GLY A 128 -1.52 15.97 -6.90
C GLY A 128 -2.98 15.53 -7.01
N PHE A 129 -3.31 14.28 -6.68
CA PHE A 129 -4.70 13.84 -6.59
C PHE A 129 -5.44 14.61 -5.48
N GLU A 130 -6.73 14.87 -5.69
CA GLU A 130 -7.57 15.67 -4.79
C GLU A 130 -8.24 14.86 -3.69
N SER A 131 -8.28 13.53 -3.82
CA SER A 131 -8.91 12.63 -2.85
C SER A 131 -8.26 11.26 -2.82
N LEU A 132 -8.44 10.56 -1.70
CA LEU A 132 -8.21 9.13 -1.62
C LEU A 132 -9.54 8.40 -1.70
N SER A 133 -9.58 7.32 -2.47
CA SER A 133 -10.80 6.56 -2.70
C SER A 133 -10.51 5.06 -2.73
N CYS A 134 -11.53 4.24 -2.47
CA CYS A 134 -11.43 2.81 -2.69
C CYS A 134 -12.80 2.18 -2.99
N ALA A 135 -12.78 1.05 -3.69
CA ALA A 135 -13.91 0.12 -3.76
C ALA A 135 -13.66 -1.01 -2.74
N SER A 136 -14.21 -0.88 -1.53
CA SER A 136 -14.03 -1.88 -0.48
C SER A 136 -15.02 -1.74 0.66
N THR A 137 -15.28 -2.86 1.35
CA THR A 137 -16.24 -2.97 2.44
C THR A 137 -15.59 -3.37 3.77
N GLY A 138 -14.25 -3.34 3.87
CA GLY A 138 -13.53 -3.85 5.05
C GLY A 138 -12.18 -3.17 5.30
N ASN A 139 -11.16 -3.94 5.66
CA ASN A 139 -9.85 -3.43 6.09
C ASN A 139 -9.23 -2.38 5.17
N LEU A 140 -9.40 -2.51 3.85
CA LEU A 140 -8.88 -1.52 2.91
C LEU A 140 -9.60 -0.18 3.07
N ALA A 141 -10.93 -0.18 3.21
CA ALA A 141 -11.71 1.03 3.46
C ALA A 141 -11.28 1.73 4.75
N ASN A 142 -11.08 0.99 5.84
CA ASN A 142 -10.59 1.53 7.11
C ASN A 142 -9.22 2.18 6.95
N ALA A 143 -8.26 1.48 6.34
CA ALA A 143 -6.91 1.99 6.12
C ALA A 143 -6.92 3.23 5.22
N THR A 144 -7.68 3.23 4.13
CA THR A 144 -7.82 4.39 3.22
C THR A 144 -8.42 5.58 3.94
N ALA A 145 -9.49 5.38 4.71
CA ALA A 145 -10.13 6.45 5.47
C ALA A 145 -9.20 7.04 6.54
N ALA A 146 -8.49 6.20 7.29
CA ALA A 146 -7.51 6.64 8.29
C ALA A 146 -6.36 7.43 7.66
N ALA A 147 -5.81 6.94 6.54
CA ALA A 147 -4.73 7.62 5.82
C ALA A 147 -5.19 8.97 5.23
N ALA A 148 -6.40 9.02 4.68
CA ALA A 148 -6.99 10.25 4.15
C ALA A 148 -7.21 11.29 5.26
N ALA A 149 -7.74 10.87 6.41
CA ALA A 149 -7.92 11.73 7.57
C ALA A 149 -6.58 12.30 8.06
N HIS A 150 -5.54 11.47 8.14
CA HIS A 150 -4.20 11.91 8.50
C HIS A 150 -3.60 12.90 7.48
N ALA A 151 -3.79 12.63 6.18
CA ALA A 151 -3.29 13.48 5.11
C ALA A 151 -4.11 14.77 4.90
N GLY A 152 -5.24 14.94 5.59
CA GLY A 152 -6.17 16.05 5.36
C GLY A 152 -6.86 15.98 3.98
N MET A 153 -6.97 14.79 3.39
CA MET A 153 -7.58 14.58 2.08
C MET A 153 -9.02 14.10 2.21
N PRO A 154 -9.95 14.53 1.34
CA PRO A 154 -11.26 13.90 1.20
C PRO A 154 -11.14 12.39 0.96
N CYS A 155 -12.01 11.60 1.59
CA CYS A 155 -12.09 10.16 1.40
C CYS A 155 -13.46 9.72 0.87
N TYR A 156 -13.47 8.95 -0.21
CA TYR A 156 -14.69 8.35 -0.78
C TYR A 156 -14.58 6.82 -0.82
N VAL A 157 -15.53 6.13 -0.20
CA VAL A 157 -15.53 4.65 -0.15
C VAL A 157 -16.78 4.14 -0.85
N PHE A 158 -16.59 3.39 -1.92
CA PHE A 158 -17.68 2.85 -2.72
C PHE A 158 -18.00 1.43 -2.30
N VAL A 159 -19.28 1.16 -2.07
CA VAL A 159 -19.79 -0.13 -1.59
C VAL A 159 -21.10 -0.49 -2.27
N PRO A 160 -21.46 -1.78 -2.37
CA PRO A 160 -22.82 -2.20 -2.72
C PRO A 160 -23.86 -1.61 -1.76
N ASP A 161 -25.07 -1.30 -2.26
CA ASP A 161 -26.15 -0.70 -1.47
C ASP A 161 -26.81 -1.66 -0.47
N ASP A 162 -26.62 -2.97 -0.65
CA ASP A 162 -27.13 -4.03 0.22
C ASP A 162 -26.17 -4.41 1.37
N LEU A 163 -25.07 -3.66 1.55
CA LEU A 163 -24.06 -3.97 2.56
C LEU A 163 -24.56 -3.74 4.00
N GLU A 164 -24.24 -4.69 4.88
CA GLU A 164 -24.44 -4.56 6.33
C GLU A 164 -23.73 -3.32 6.89
N ARG A 165 -24.51 -2.45 7.54
CA ARG A 165 -24.01 -1.18 8.13
C ARG A 165 -22.80 -1.34 9.05
N ALA A 166 -22.75 -2.45 9.80
CA ALA A 166 -21.67 -2.72 10.75
C ALA A 166 -20.27 -2.75 10.08
N LYS A 167 -20.20 -3.12 8.80
CA LYS A 167 -18.92 -3.23 8.06
C LYS A 167 -18.28 -1.89 7.72
N ILE A 168 -19.07 -0.82 7.66
CA ILE A 168 -18.61 0.52 7.25
C ILE A 168 -18.55 1.53 8.41
N LEU A 169 -18.99 1.15 9.60
CA LEU A 169 -19.01 2.03 10.77
C LEU A 169 -17.60 2.55 11.13
N ALA A 170 -16.60 1.67 11.12
CA ALA A 170 -15.22 2.05 11.39
C ALA A 170 -14.69 3.02 10.31
N THR A 171 -14.95 2.73 9.04
CA THR A 171 -14.60 3.59 7.90
C THR A 171 -15.14 5.02 8.06
N GLU A 172 -16.42 5.15 8.42
CA GLU A 172 -17.06 6.47 8.60
C GLU A 172 -16.57 7.21 9.84
N THR A 173 -16.13 6.50 10.87
CA THR A 173 -15.56 7.12 12.08
C THR A 173 -14.30 7.92 11.75
N TYR A 174 -13.54 7.51 10.72
CA TYR A 174 -12.42 8.28 10.18
C TYR A 174 -12.85 9.45 9.27
N GLY A 175 -14.15 9.67 9.05
CA GLY A 175 -14.67 10.79 8.26
C GLY A 175 -14.84 10.51 6.76
N ALA A 176 -14.75 9.25 6.34
CA ALA A 176 -14.98 8.88 4.94
C ALA A 176 -16.44 9.05 4.53
N LYS A 177 -16.66 9.50 3.29
CA LYS A 177 -17.97 9.55 2.64
C LYS A 177 -18.23 8.22 1.97
N VAL A 178 -19.17 7.44 2.51
CA VAL A 178 -19.57 6.17 1.91
C VAL A 178 -20.56 6.42 0.77
N VAL A 179 -20.25 5.89 -0.41
CA VAL A 179 -21.08 5.95 -1.61
C VAL A 179 -21.67 4.57 -1.84
N ALA A 180 -22.96 4.43 -1.56
CA ALA A 180 -23.71 3.21 -1.84
C ALA A 180 -24.08 3.15 -3.33
N VAL A 181 -23.70 2.06 -3.99
CA VAL A 181 -23.92 1.82 -5.42
C VAL A 181 -24.95 0.71 -5.55
N LYS A 182 -26.02 0.96 -6.31
CA LYS A 182 -27.02 -0.05 -6.65
C LYS A 182 -26.41 -1.06 -7.62
N GLY A 183 -25.98 -2.20 -7.10
CA GLY A 183 -25.30 -3.22 -7.90
C GLY A 183 -24.42 -4.12 -7.06
N ASN A 184 -23.74 -5.05 -7.72
CA ASN A 184 -22.82 -5.96 -7.09
C ASN A 184 -21.39 -5.38 -7.01
N TYR A 185 -20.44 -6.19 -6.55
CA TYR A 185 -19.05 -5.78 -6.43
C TYR A 185 -18.41 -5.39 -7.78
N ASP A 186 -18.77 -6.05 -8.88
CA ASP A 186 -18.25 -5.73 -10.21
C ASP A 186 -18.78 -4.39 -10.71
N ASP A 187 -20.07 -4.10 -10.47
CA ASP A 187 -20.69 -2.80 -10.79
C ASP A 187 -19.99 -1.66 -10.05
N VAL A 188 -19.67 -1.88 -8.76
CA VAL A 188 -18.91 -0.93 -7.94
C VAL A 188 -17.51 -0.68 -8.54
N ASN A 189 -16.76 -1.74 -8.85
CA ASN A 189 -15.41 -1.59 -9.39
C ASN A 189 -15.40 -0.92 -10.76
N ARG A 190 -16.39 -1.23 -11.61
CA ARG A 190 -16.56 -0.57 -12.90
C ARG A 190 -16.80 0.92 -12.73
N LEU A 191 -17.73 1.32 -11.85
CA LEU A 191 -17.98 2.73 -11.56
C LEU A 191 -16.71 3.42 -11.04
N CYS A 192 -15.96 2.78 -10.14
CA CYS A 192 -14.71 3.34 -9.64
C CYS A 192 -13.65 3.54 -10.74
N ALA A 193 -13.57 2.64 -11.72
CA ALA A 193 -12.70 2.82 -12.88
C ALA A 193 -13.13 4.02 -13.73
N GLU A 194 -14.42 4.14 -14.03
CA GLU A 194 -14.98 5.29 -14.78
C GLU A 194 -14.73 6.63 -14.03
N VAL A 195 -14.87 6.65 -12.70
CA VAL A 195 -14.57 7.84 -11.88
C VAL A 195 -13.08 8.15 -11.86
N ALA A 196 -12.21 7.14 -11.75
CA ALA A 196 -10.76 7.32 -11.75
C ALA A 196 -10.21 7.89 -13.07
N GLU A 197 -10.90 7.67 -14.19
CA GLU A 197 -10.55 8.22 -15.50
C GLU A 197 -11.05 9.65 -15.70
N THR A 198 -12.08 10.07 -14.97
CA THR A 198 -12.78 11.36 -15.19
C THR A 198 -12.48 12.41 -14.14
N LEU A 199 -12.17 12.01 -12.92
CA LEU A 199 -11.86 12.90 -11.80
C LEU A 199 -10.41 12.68 -11.33
N PRO A 200 -9.75 13.72 -10.77
CA PRO A 200 -8.43 13.59 -10.16
C PRO A 200 -8.51 12.90 -8.79
N TRP A 201 -9.07 11.69 -8.75
CA TRP A 201 -9.26 10.90 -7.54
C TRP A 201 -8.35 9.67 -7.53
N ALA A 202 -7.63 9.47 -6.43
CA ALA A 202 -6.73 8.33 -6.28
C ALA A 202 -7.49 7.15 -5.68
N PHE A 203 -7.90 6.22 -6.52
CA PHE A 203 -8.40 4.92 -6.09
C PHE A 203 -7.22 4.00 -5.76
N VAL A 204 -7.00 3.76 -4.46
CA VAL A 204 -5.83 3.02 -3.97
C VAL A 204 -5.72 1.61 -4.59
N ASN A 205 -6.85 0.98 -4.92
CA ASN A 205 -6.93 -0.34 -5.53
C ASN A 205 -7.19 -0.34 -7.06
N VAL A 206 -7.25 0.83 -7.70
CA VAL A 206 -7.49 0.98 -9.15
C VAL A 206 -6.31 1.71 -9.80
N ASN A 207 -6.35 3.05 -9.92
CA ASN A 207 -5.33 3.84 -10.61
C ASN A 207 -4.01 4.02 -9.83
N MET A 208 -3.98 3.64 -8.55
CA MET A 208 -2.75 3.61 -7.73
C MET A 208 -2.19 2.20 -7.51
N ARG A 209 -2.76 1.19 -8.17
CA ARG A 209 -2.48 -0.23 -7.91
C ARG A 209 -0.99 -0.63 -8.02
N PRO A 210 -0.19 -0.13 -8.98
CA PRO A 210 1.24 -0.43 -9.05
C PRO A 210 1.98 -0.03 -7.77
N TYR A 211 1.69 1.15 -7.22
CA TYR A 211 2.31 1.67 -6.01
C TYR A 211 1.77 1.02 -4.75
N TYR A 212 0.48 0.74 -4.71
CA TYR A 212 -0.17 -0.01 -3.63
C TYR A 212 0.52 -1.36 -3.38
N ALA A 213 0.89 -2.08 -4.43
CA ALA A 213 1.53 -3.39 -4.31
C ALA A 213 2.87 -3.32 -3.53
N GLU A 214 3.61 -2.22 -3.68
CA GLU A 214 4.92 -2.03 -3.07
C GLU A 214 4.88 -1.96 -1.54
N GLY A 215 3.76 -1.57 -0.93
CA GLY A 215 3.64 -1.69 0.52
C GLY A 215 3.68 -3.15 1.00
N SER A 216 3.23 -4.09 0.15
CA SER A 216 3.14 -5.51 0.52
C SER A 216 4.52 -6.15 0.70
N LYS A 217 5.50 -5.78 -0.14
CA LYS A 217 6.83 -6.38 -0.10
C LYS A 217 7.58 -6.04 1.20
N THR A 218 7.21 -4.94 1.87
CA THR A 218 7.79 -4.54 3.16
C THR A 218 7.60 -5.61 4.24
N LEU A 219 6.53 -6.42 4.14
CA LEU A 219 6.33 -7.57 5.02
C LEU A 219 7.50 -8.57 4.95
N GLY A 220 8.01 -8.81 3.74
CA GLY A 220 9.15 -9.68 3.48
C GLY A 220 10.46 -9.07 3.98
N PHE A 221 10.70 -7.80 3.68
CA PHE A 221 11.88 -7.07 4.15
C PHE A 221 11.97 -7.09 5.68
N GLU A 222 10.86 -6.80 6.33
CA GLU A 222 10.74 -6.73 7.78
C GLU A 222 10.89 -8.08 8.45
N THR A 223 10.36 -9.14 7.82
CA THR A 223 10.57 -10.51 8.30
C THR A 223 12.05 -10.89 8.20
N ALA A 224 12.71 -10.58 7.08
CA ALA A 224 14.14 -10.86 6.91
C ALA A 224 14.97 -10.08 7.92
N GLU A 225 14.71 -8.78 8.10
CA GLU A 225 15.40 -7.91 9.05
C GLU A 225 15.25 -8.43 10.49
N GLN A 226 14.03 -8.71 10.94
CA GLN A 226 13.76 -9.18 12.31
C GLN A 226 14.31 -10.58 12.61
N LEU A 227 14.61 -11.37 11.56
CA LEU A 227 15.34 -12.64 11.67
C LEU A 227 16.87 -12.45 11.59
N GLY A 228 17.37 -11.22 11.67
CA GLY A 228 18.80 -10.92 11.59
C GLY A 228 19.35 -11.03 10.17
N TRP A 229 18.55 -10.62 9.17
CA TRP A 229 18.86 -10.71 7.75
C TRP A 229 19.07 -12.15 7.25
N ARG A 230 18.42 -13.12 7.89
CA ARG A 230 18.37 -14.52 7.47
C ARG A 230 16.97 -14.83 6.97
N LEU A 231 16.88 -15.27 5.71
CA LEU A 231 15.60 -15.68 5.13
C LEU A 231 15.06 -16.93 5.86
N PRO A 232 13.73 -17.03 6.07
CA PRO A 232 13.09 -18.16 6.75
C PRO A 232 13.19 -19.48 5.97
#